data_AF-A0A151PHZ4-F1
#
_entry.id   AF-A0A151PHZ4-F1
#
_cell.length_a   1.000
_cell.length_b   1.000
_cell.length_c   1.000
_cell.angle_alpha   90.00
_cell.angle_beta   90.00
_cell.angle_gamma   90.00
#
_symmetry.space_group_name_H-M   'P 1'
#
loop_
_entity.id
_entity.type
_entity.pdbx_description
1 polymer ?
#
loop_
_entity_poly.entity_id
_entity_poly.type
_entity_poly.pdbx_seq_one_letter_code
_entity_poly.pdbx_strand_id
1 'polypeptide(L)'
;MLRTRLLCGGRAGPAGRRRYWRTVGLTEGIVSELDTDHRFVHRSTIPTMHFQPSLPRLPVPRLEDSVRRYLAAQKPLLDDEQYRSLV
;
A
#
# COMPACT_ATOMS: atom_id res chain seq x y z
N MET A 1 -10.39 36.74 22.43
CA MET A 1 -9.24 37.02 21.53
C MET A 1 -8.83 35.71 20.87
N LEU A 2 -8.81 35.72 19.53
CA LEU A 2 -8.79 34.55 18.64
C LEU A 2 -7.51 33.69 18.80
N ARG A 3 -7.67 32.38 18.92
CA ARG A 3 -6.61 31.41 18.58
C ARG A 3 -6.74 31.05 17.11
N THR A 4 -5.87 31.63 16.30
CA THR A 4 -5.73 31.41 14.86
C THR A 4 -5.40 29.94 14.59
N ARG A 5 -6.32 29.20 13.96
CA ARG A 5 -6.00 27.90 13.36
C ARG A 5 -5.10 28.16 12.15
N LEU A 6 -3.89 27.61 12.19
CA LEU A 6 -3.02 27.49 11.04
C LEU A 6 -3.73 26.61 10.00
N LEU A 7 -4.36 27.25 9.01
CA LEU A 7 -4.77 26.59 7.78
C LEU A 7 -3.50 26.22 7.03
N CYS A 8 -3.08 24.96 7.13
CA CYS A 8 -2.03 24.41 6.29
C CYS A 8 -2.61 24.27 4.86
N GLY A 9 -2.60 25.39 4.13
CA GLY A 9 -2.97 25.48 2.74
C GLY A 9 -1.93 24.79 1.86
N GLY A 10 -2.15 23.50 1.56
CA GLY A 10 -1.42 22.79 0.52
C GLY A 10 -1.86 23.29 -0.85
N ARG A 11 -1.11 24.24 -1.42
CA ARG A 11 -1.23 24.73 -2.80
C ARG A 11 -1.25 23.56 -3.80
N ALA A 12 -2.31 23.49 -4.59
CA ALA A 12 -2.45 22.56 -5.70
C ALA A 12 -1.62 23.04 -6.90
N GLY A 13 -0.59 22.29 -7.29
CA GLY A 13 0.08 22.43 -8.59
C GLY A 13 -0.73 21.74 -9.71
N PRO A 14 -0.62 22.21 -10.97
CA PRO A 14 -1.34 21.65 -12.09
C PRO A 14 -0.55 20.50 -12.73
N ALA A 15 -0.95 19.25 -12.48
CA ALA A 15 -0.65 18.10 -13.34
C ALA A 15 -1.37 16.83 -12.82
N GLY A 16 -2.39 16.38 -13.56
CA GLY A 16 -2.60 14.96 -13.83
C GLY A 16 -2.82 13.97 -12.67
N ARG A 17 -3.27 14.39 -11.48
CA ARG A 17 -3.56 13.43 -10.40
C ARG A 17 -4.94 12.80 -10.58
N ARG A 18 -5.03 11.67 -11.30
CA ARG A 18 -6.20 10.78 -11.27
C ARG A 18 -6.46 10.38 -9.81
N ARG A 19 -7.45 11.01 -9.18
CA ARG A 19 -7.91 10.67 -7.83
C ARG A 19 -8.84 9.47 -7.92
N TYR A 20 -8.25 8.28 -8.07
CA TYR A 20 -8.98 7.01 -8.14
C TYR A 20 -9.79 6.71 -6.85
N TRP A 21 -9.55 7.43 -5.75
CA TRP A 21 -10.29 7.30 -4.49
C TRP A 21 -11.54 8.18 -4.40
N ARG A 22 -11.76 9.13 -5.32
CA ARG A 22 -12.89 10.07 -5.23
C ARG A 22 -14.23 9.43 -5.66
N THR A 23 -14.20 8.30 -6.37
CA THR A 23 -15.40 7.54 -6.76
C THR A 23 -15.88 6.58 -5.68
N VAL A 24 -15.12 6.41 -4.59
CA VAL A 24 -15.50 5.55 -3.47
C VAL A 24 -16.57 6.27 -2.65
N GLY A 25 -17.85 5.95 -2.89
CA GLY A 25 -19.00 6.53 -2.18
C GLY A 25 -19.92 7.43 -3.00
N LEU A 26 -19.69 7.59 -4.31
CA LEU A 26 -20.65 8.22 -5.23
C LEU A 26 -21.57 7.14 -5.81
N THR A 27 -22.88 7.26 -5.56
CA THR A 27 -23.92 6.37 -6.10
C THR A 27 -24.10 6.53 -7.61
N GLU A 28 -23.58 7.61 -8.19
CA GLU A 28 -23.59 7.85 -9.63
C GLU A 28 -22.17 7.81 -10.18
N GLY A 29 -21.89 6.79 -11.00
CA GLY A 29 -20.62 6.69 -11.74
C GLY A 29 -19.68 5.60 -11.23
N ILE A 30 -20.13 4.35 -11.21
CA ILE A 30 -19.21 3.19 -11.22
C ILE A 30 -18.47 3.14 -12.57
N VAL A 31 -19.09 3.66 -13.63
CA VAL A 31 -18.57 3.69 -15.00
C VAL A 31 -18.16 5.13 -15.32
N SER A 32 -16.87 5.36 -15.47
CA SER A 32 -16.34 6.62 -16.02
C SER A 32 -16.68 6.68 -17.50
N GLU A 33 -17.01 7.85 -18.06
CA GLU A 33 -17.27 8.03 -19.52
C GLU A 33 -16.13 7.52 -20.43
N LEU A 34 -14.92 7.41 -19.88
CA LEU A 34 -13.77 6.78 -20.54
C LEU A 34 -13.88 5.25 -20.69
N ASP A 35 -14.82 4.58 -20.02
CA ASP A 35 -15.00 3.10 -20.05
C ASP A 35 -15.92 2.65 -21.21
N THR A 36 -16.63 3.60 -21.85
CA THR A 36 -17.39 3.34 -23.08
C THR A 36 -16.47 3.07 -24.28
N ASP A 37 -15.20 3.49 -24.22
CA ASP A 37 -14.20 3.14 -25.22
C ASP A 37 -13.91 1.63 -25.16
N HIS A 38 -14.07 0.93 -26.28
CA HIS A 38 -13.83 -0.52 -26.39
C HIS A 38 -12.34 -0.90 -26.46
N ARG A 39 -11.44 -0.01 -26.00
CA ARG A 39 -9.98 -0.16 -26.07
C ARG A 39 -9.37 -0.63 -24.75
N PHE A 40 -10.05 -1.51 -24.04
CA PHE A 40 -9.54 -2.15 -22.82
C PHE A 40 -9.50 -3.66 -22.99
N VAL A 41 -8.43 -4.28 -22.51
CA VAL A 41 -8.31 -5.75 -22.45
C VAL A 41 -9.28 -6.32 -21.41
N HIS A 42 -9.59 -5.56 -20.36
CA HIS A 42 -10.46 -6.01 -19.29
C HIS A 42 -11.26 -4.84 -18.69
N ARG A 43 -12.56 -5.07 -18.45
CA ARG A 43 -13.47 -4.16 -17.76
C ARG A 43 -13.87 -4.78 -16.42
N SER A 44 -13.36 -4.24 -15.32
CA SER A 44 -13.67 -4.73 -13.98
C SER A 44 -14.92 -4.02 -13.43
N THR A 45 -15.92 -4.78 -13.01
CA THR A 45 -17.12 -4.25 -12.31
C THR A 45 -16.76 -3.48 -11.04
N ILE A 46 -15.67 -3.89 -10.38
CA ILE A 46 -15.15 -3.25 -9.17
C ILE A 46 -13.94 -2.38 -9.57
N PRO A 47 -13.79 -1.15 -9.05
CA PRO A 47 -12.60 -0.35 -9.28
C PRO A 47 -11.33 -1.11 -8.89
N THR A 48 -10.29 -1.05 -9.71
CA THR A 48 -9.03 -1.78 -9.47
C THR A 48 -8.45 -1.52 -8.08
N MET A 49 -8.64 -0.31 -7.54
CA MET A 49 -8.11 0.11 -6.24
C MET A 49 -9.17 0.09 -5.12
N HIS A 50 -10.31 -0.57 -5.30
CA HIS A 50 -11.44 -0.54 -4.36
C HIS A 50 -11.07 -1.01 -2.93
N PHE A 51 -10.29 -2.08 -2.81
CA PHE A 51 -9.92 -2.66 -1.51
C PHE A 51 -8.64 -2.09 -0.89
N GLN A 52 -7.98 -1.14 -1.57
CA GLN A 52 -6.76 -0.50 -1.09
C GLN A 52 -6.90 0.17 0.29
N PRO A 53 -7.97 0.94 0.60
CA PRO A 53 -8.13 1.54 1.92
C PRO A 53 -8.43 0.52 3.02
N SER A 54 -8.92 -0.67 2.68
CA SER A 54 -9.23 -1.76 3.63
C SER A 54 -8.11 -2.77 3.79
N LEU A 55 -6.94 -2.56 3.17
CA LEU A 55 -5.82 -3.49 3.32
C LEU A 55 -5.33 -3.49 4.77
N PRO A 56 -5.15 -4.68 5.39
CA PRO A 56 -4.59 -4.78 6.72
C PRO A 56 -3.15 -4.27 6.70
N ARG A 57 -2.74 -3.68 7.82
CA ARG A 57 -1.33 -3.28 7.98
C ARG A 57 -0.46 -4.54 8.03
N LEU A 58 0.71 -4.45 7.40
CA LEU A 58 1.69 -5.53 7.46
C LEU A 58 2.09 -5.78 8.92
N PRO A 59 1.93 -7.01 9.45
CA PRO A 59 2.31 -7.30 10.83
C PRO A 59 3.83 -7.26 10.97
N VAL A 60 4.31 -6.64 12.06
CA VAL A 60 5.72 -6.70 12.43
C VAL A 60 5.92 -7.97 13.27
N PRO A 61 6.79 -8.91 12.84
CA PRO A 61 7.05 -10.13 13.59
C PRO A 61 7.73 -9.81 14.93
N ARG A 62 7.60 -10.73 15.89
CA ARG A 62 8.37 -10.62 17.14
C ARG A 62 9.86 -10.78 16.85
N LEU A 63 10.68 -10.19 17.72
CA LEU A 63 12.13 -10.20 17.54
C LEU A 63 12.68 -11.62 17.55
N GLU A 64 12.19 -12.47 18.46
CA GLU A 64 12.65 -13.85 18.62
C GLU A 64 12.38 -14.67 17.36
N ASP A 65 11.19 -14.50 16.77
CA ASP A 65 10.80 -15.19 15.55
C ASP A 65 11.65 -14.74 14.34
N SER A 66 12.04 -13.46 14.33
CA SER A 66 12.90 -12.89 13.28
C SER A 66 14.34 -13.42 13.38
N VAL A 67 14.91 -13.44 14.60
CA VAL A 67 16.26 -13.98 14.85
C VAL A 67 16.32 -15.47 14.57
N ARG A 68 15.31 -16.25 14.97
CA ARG A 68 15.24 -17.69 14.68
C ARG A 68 15.22 -17.98 13.18
N ARG A 69 14.40 -17.24 12.41
CA ARG A 69 14.35 -17.38 10.95
C ARG A 69 15.67 -16.99 10.29
N TYR A 70 16.34 -15.95 10.81
CA TYR A 70 17.67 -15.55 10.35
C TYR A 70 18.70 -16.66 10.55
N LEU A 71 18.83 -17.22 11.77
CA LEU A 71 19.78 -18.30 12.05
C LEU A 71 19.48 -19.55 11.21
N ALA A 72 18.19 -19.89 11.04
CA ALA A 72 17.78 -21.00 10.17
C ALA A 72 18.20 -20.79 8.70
N ALA A 73 18.15 -19.56 8.20
CA ALA A 73 18.57 -19.22 6.84
C ALA A 73 20.10 -19.21 6.67
N GLN A 74 20.86 -18.96 7.73
CA GLN A 74 22.33 -18.99 7.71
C GLN A 74 22.90 -20.41 7.80
N LYS A 75 22.20 -21.34 8.44
CA LYS A 75 22.64 -22.72 8.63
C LYS A 75 23.09 -23.45 7.34
N PRO A 76 22.43 -23.34 6.18
CA PRO A 76 22.91 -23.98 4.95
C PRO A 76 24.07 -23.25 4.27
N LEU A 77 24.45 -22.04 4.71
CA LEU A 77 25.44 -21.20 4.05
C LEU A 77 26.81 -21.19 4.75
N LEU A 78 26.85 -21.62 6.01
CA LEU A 78 28.01 -21.47 6.88
C LEU A 78 28.52 -22.84 7.36
N ASP A 79 29.84 -22.95 7.53
CA ASP A 79 30.44 -24.08 8.21
C ASP A 79 30.11 -24.07 9.72
N ASP A 80 30.19 -25.22 10.38
CA ASP A 80 29.78 -25.38 11.78
C ASP A 80 30.54 -24.46 12.75
N GLU A 81 31.80 -24.10 12.47
CA GLU A 81 32.57 -23.15 13.27
C GLU A 81 32.07 -21.71 13.11
N GLN A 82 31.77 -21.30 11.87
CA GLN A 82 31.24 -19.97 11.56
C GLN A 82 29.85 -19.80 12.17
N TYR A 83 29.01 -20.83 12.06
CA TYR A 83 27.68 -20.83 12.66
C TYR A 83 27.73 -20.73 14.20
N ARG A 84 28.68 -21.41 14.85
CA ARG A 84 28.87 -21.35 16.31
C ARG A 84 29.30 -19.97 16.81
N SER A 85 30.02 -19.18 16.00
CA SER A 85 30.41 -17.82 16.39
C SER A 85 29.23 -16.81 16.37
N LEU A 86 28.13 -17.16 15.71
CA LEU A 86 26.94 -16.32 15.57
C LEU A 86 25.87 -16.56 16.66
N VAL A 87 25.95 -17.69 17.37
CA VAL A 87 24.99 -18.12 18.40
C VAL A 87 25.59 -17.90 19.78
#